data_AF-A0A7Y5UUI9-F1
#
_entry.id   AF-A0A7Y5UUI9-F1
#
_cell.length_a   1.000
_cell.length_b   1.000
_cell.length_c   1.000
_cell.angle_alpha   90.00
_cell.angle_beta   90.00
_cell.angle_gamma   90.00
#
_symmetry.space_group_name_H-M   'P 1'
#
loop_
_entity.id
_entity.type
_entity.pdbx_description
1 polymer ?
#
loop_
_entity_poly.entity_id
_entity_poly.type
_entity_poly.pdbx_seq_one_letter_code
_entity_poly.pdbx_strand_id
1 'polypeptide(L)'
;SIAVAQARTLAESTGAEYVLAGTLVDYMPGNVPRVTLALRVIDARTGQRAGSSFVTLRGEDFEGLLGLGRIENESELSELAVEKLLAGFAADGTPLVELDRPQARERRSPPDGGWGFCAENFDPRELTRIAILPLGSRSSDPDASAVFADMLGDAWYHASGVSVVESAELRSALVSMRVRSMEFVDRELLAEVGRAVGTRWFALGTVERFGEVTFVGNQRFPEVEATLQILDVQSGQIVAAAGVRRRGDFSQSLLGLGAVSNPHQLACHVARELVTALGG
;
A
#
# COMPACT_ATOMS: atom_id res chain seq x y z
N SER A 1 1.29 -13.46 4.86
CA SER A 1 2.51 -13.07 4.12
C SER A 1 3.57 -14.15 4.30
N ILE A 2 4.32 -14.46 3.24
CA ILE A 2 5.35 -15.51 3.19
C ILE A 2 6.72 -14.85 3.33
N ALA A 3 7.56 -15.33 4.24
CA ALA A 3 8.93 -14.83 4.39
C ALA A 3 9.85 -15.38 3.30
N VAL A 4 10.95 -14.68 2.99
CA VAL A 4 11.93 -15.10 1.97
C VAL A 4 12.43 -16.53 2.20
N ALA A 5 12.68 -16.91 3.45
CA ALA A 5 13.09 -18.27 3.79
C ALA A 5 12.03 -19.31 3.39
N GLN A 6 10.74 -19.02 3.62
CA GLN A 6 9.64 -19.89 3.23
C GLN A 6 9.47 -19.95 1.70
N ALA A 7 9.65 -18.81 1.02
CA ALA A 7 9.62 -18.75 -0.44
C ALA A 7 10.76 -19.60 -1.05
N ARG A 8 11.97 -19.54 -0.47
CA ARG A 8 13.10 -20.39 -0.87
C ARG A 8 12.84 -21.86 -0.64
N THR A 9 12.34 -22.25 0.53
CA THR A 9 11.98 -23.65 0.80
C THR A 9 10.93 -24.16 -0.20
N LEU A 10 9.95 -23.33 -0.57
CA LEU A 10 8.97 -23.66 -1.61
C LEU A 10 9.64 -23.81 -2.97
N ALA A 11 10.52 -22.90 -3.37
CA ALA A 11 11.25 -23.01 -4.64
C ALA A 11 12.13 -24.25 -4.71
N GLU A 12 12.88 -24.57 -3.64
CA GLU A 12 13.74 -25.75 -3.59
C GLU A 12 12.95 -27.05 -3.69
N SER A 13 11.74 -27.10 -3.12
CA SER A 13 10.89 -28.30 -3.13
C SER A 13 10.01 -28.43 -4.38
N THR A 14 9.69 -27.33 -5.05
CA THR A 14 8.74 -27.32 -6.19
C THR A 14 9.39 -26.97 -7.53
N GLY A 15 10.60 -26.40 -7.52
CA GLY A 15 11.23 -25.80 -8.70
C GLY A 15 10.64 -24.44 -9.10
N ALA A 16 9.75 -23.85 -8.30
CA ALA A 16 9.10 -22.58 -8.62
C ALA A 16 10.08 -21.39 -8.55
N GLU A 17 10.12 -20.57 -9.62
CA GLU A 17 10.92 -19.34 -9.65
C GLU A 17 10.24 -18.18 -8.90
N TYR A 18 8.91 -18.21 -8.84
CA TYR A 18 8.08 -17.19 -8.21
C TYR A 18 7.08 -17.80 -7.23
N VAL A 19 6.77 -17.06 -6.17
CA VAL A 19 5.74 -17.40 -5.19
C VAL A 19 4.64 -16.33 -5.22
N LEU A 20 3.40 -16.79 -5.37
CA LEU A 20 2.21 -15.95 -5.24
C LEU A 20 1.78 -15.89 -3.77
N ALA A 21 1.69 -14.69 -3.22
CA ALA A 21 1.19 -14.42 -1.88
C ALA A 21 -0.05 -13.53 -1.94
N GLY A 22 -1.22 -14.14 -1.74
CA GLY A 22 -2.49 -13.44 -1.64
C GLY A 22 -2.84 -13.04 -0.20
N THR A 23 -3.51 -11.91 -0.04
CA THR A 23 -4.15 -11.47 1.21
C THR A 23 -5.62 -11.14 0.94
N LEU A 24 -6.52 -11.75 1.69
CA LEU A 24 -7.90 -11.26 1.83
C LEU A 24 -7.88 -10.13 2.86
N VAL A 25 -8.06 -8.90 2.38
CA VAL A 25 -7.97 -7.68 3.21
C VAL A 25 -9.29 -7.37 3.86
N ASP A 26 -10.38 -7.45 3.09
CA ASP A 26 -11.74 -7.19 3.55
C ASP A 26 -12.69 -8.13 2.82
N TYR A 27 -13.65 -8.68 3.55
CA TYR A 27 -14.71 -9.52 3.00
C TYR A 27 -15.97 -9.28 3.79
N MET A 28 -16.94 -8.63 3.16
CA MET A 28 -18.24 -8.42 3.76
C MET A 28 -19.33 -8.98 2.84
N PRO A 29 -19.95 -10.11 3.21
CA PRO A 29 -21.12 -10.61 2.52
C PRO A 29 -22.35 -9.74 2.86
N GLY A 30 -23.41 -9.85 2.06
CA GLY A 30 -24.69 -9.16 2.28
C GLY A 30 -25.24 -8.51 1.02
N ASN A 31 -26.27 -7.68 1.16
CA ASN A 31 -26.97 -7.05 0.03
C ASN A 31 -26.11 -6.04 -0.74
N VAL A 32 -25.03 -5.56 -0.10
CA VAL A 32 -23.97 -4.79 -0.75
C VAL A 32 -22.67 -5.51 -0.42
N PRO A 33 -22.33 -6.58 -1.17
CA PRO A 33 -21.14 -7.34 -0.89
C PRO A 33 -19.90 -6.48 -1.13
N ARG A 34 -18.81 -6.79 -0.44
CA ARG A 34 -17.52 -6.12 -0.56
C ARG A 34 -16.38 -7.11 -0.46
N VAL A 35 -15.41 -6.95 -1.35
CA VAL A 35 -14.22 -7.79 -1.43
C VAL A 35 -13.01 -6.92 -1.68
N THR A 36 -11.98 -7.06 -0.84
CA THR A 36 -10.67 -6.46 -1.04
C THR A 36 -9.60 -7.54 -1.02
N LEU A 37 -8.83 -7.62 -2.10
CA LEU A 37 -7.77 -8.59 -2.30
C LEU A 37 -6.46 -7.88 -2.63
N ALA A 38 -5.36 -8.38 -2.07
CA ALA A 38 -4.02 -8.03 -2.49
C ALA A 38 -3.31 -9.29 -2.97
N LEU A 39 -2.56 -9.18 -4.07
CA LEU A 39 -1.71 -10.23 -4.60
C LEU A 39 -0.31 -9.69 -4.78
N ARG A 40 0.68 -10.49 -4.37
CA ARG A 40 2.11 -10.20 -4.56
C ARG A 40 2.77 -11.39 -5.24
N VAL A 41 3.62 -11.10 -6.20
CA VAL A 41 4.56 -12.06 -6.80
C VAL A 41 5.91 -11.80 -6.19
N ILE A 42 6.51 -12.83 -5.60
CA ILE A 42 7.81 -12.76 -4.95
C ILE A 42 8.78 -13.64 -5.74
N ASP A 43 9.90 -13.08 -6.20
CA ASP A 43 11.01 -13.85 -6.76
C ASP A 43 11.58 -14.73 -5.64
N ALA A 44 11.49 -16.04 -5.80
CA ALA A 44 11.78 -16.97 -4.72
C ALA A 44 13.28 -17.06 -4.39
N ARG A 45 14.14 -16.69 -5.34
CA ARG A 45 15.60 -16.69 -5.17
C ARG A 45 16.05 -15.47 -4.36
N THR A 46 15.53 -14.30 -4.69
CA THR A 46 15.95 -13.01 -4.12
C THR A 46 15.07 -12.57 -2.95
N GLY A 47 13.85 -13.11 -2.85
CA GLY A 47 12.84 -12.66 -1.89
C GLY A 47 12.20 -11.31 -2.25
N GLN A 48 12.54 -10.73 -3.40
CA GLN A 48 12.06 -9.42 -3.79
C GLN A 48 10.66 -9.51 -4.42
N ARG A 49 9.86 -8.47 -4.21
CA ARG A 49 8.61 -8.29 -4.93
C ARG A 49 8.91 -8.13 -6.42
N ALA A 50 8.46 -9.11 -7.21
CA ALA A 50 8.48 -9.06 -8.66
C ALA A 50 7.25 -8.34 -9.22
N GLY A 51 6.11 -8.43 -8.51
CA GLY A 51 4.87 -7.73 -8.87
C GLY A 51 3.88 -7.60 -7.73
N SER A 52 2.94 -6.67 -7.84
CA SER A 52 1.76 -6.61 -6.98
C SER A 52 0.52 -6.20 -7.76
N SER A 53 -0.64 -6.57 -7.23
CA SER A 53 -1.94 -6.12 -7.67
C SER A 53 -2.83 -5.98 -6.44
N PHE A 54 -3.66 -4.94 -6.41
CA PHE A 54 -4.57 -4.66 -5.32
C PHE A 54 -5.94 -4.30 -5.91
N VAL A 55 -6.97 -5.04 -5.50
CA VAL A 55 -8.33 -4.87 -5.99
C VAL A 55 -9.26 -4.66 -4.80
N THR A 56 -10.16 -3.69 -4.94
CA THR A 56 -11.22 -3.40 -4.00
C THR A 56 -12.51 -3.23 -4.80
N LEU A 57 -13.50 -4.07 -4.54
CA LEU A 57 -14.81 -3.99 -5.18
C LEU A 57 -15.93 -3.99 -4.13
N ARG A 58 -17.00 -3.27 -4.43
CA ARG A 58 -18.30 -3.34 -3.76
C ARG A 58 -19.39 -3.56 -4.79
N GLY A 59 -20.49 -4.18 -4.37
CA GLY A 59 -21.66 -4.35 -5.22
C GLY A 59 -22.17 -3.04 -5.84
N GLU A 60 -22.13 -1.95 -5.06
CA GLU A 60 -22.54 -0.60 -5.47
C GLU A 60 -21.61 0.04 -6.52
N ASP A 61 -20.37 -0.43 -6.68
CA ASP A 61 -19.45 0.14 -7.67
C ASP A 61 -19.91 -0.12 -9.12
N PHE A 62 -20.86 -1.04 -9.31
CA PHE A 62 -21.48 -1.40 -10.59
C PHE A 62 -22.87 -0.79 -10.78
N GLU A 63 -23.34 -0.03 -9.80
CA GLU A 63 -24.66 0.59 -9.84
C GLU A 63 -24.69 1.79 -10.82
N GLY A 64 -25.50 1.68 -11.85
CA GLY A 64 -25.79 2.74 -12.81
C GLY A 64 -26.92 3.67 -12.37
N LEU A 65 -27.27 4.61 -13.26
CA LEU A 65 -28.45 5.47 -13.10
C LEU A 65 -29.70 4.60 -12.91
N LEU A 66 -30.49 4.90 -11.87
CA LEU A 66 -31.70 4.16 -11.42
C LEU A 66 -31.45 2.90 -10.58
N GLY A 67 -30.23 2.66 -10.09
CA GLY A 67 -29.94 1.53 -9.20
C GLY A 67 -29.75 0.20 -9.93
N LEU A 68 -29.68 0.22 -11.26
CA LEU A 68 -29.50 -0.97 -12.09
C LEU A 68 -28.01 -1.34 -12.19
N GLY A 69 -27.69 -2.64 -12.19
CA GLY A 69 -26.32 -3.13 -12.38
C GLY A 69 -25.54 -3.38 -11.09
N ARG A 70 -26.12 -3.10 -9.91
CA ARG A 70 -25.54 -3.48 -8.62
C ARG A 70 -25.33 -5.00 -8.56
N ILE A 71 -24.14 -5.41 -8.15
CA ILE A 71 -23.85 -6.83 -7.88
C ILE A 71 -24.22 -7.12 -6.43
N GLU A 72 -25.29 -7.88 -6.20
CA GLU A 72 -25.72 -8.29 -4.86
C GLU A 72 -25.20 -9.69 -4.48
N ASN A 73 -24.72 -10.45 -5.47
CA ASN A 73 -24.18 -11.79 -5.26
C ASN A 73 -22.69 -11.73 -4.86
N GLU A 74 -22.39 -12.23 -3.66
CA GLU A 74 -21.03 -12.26 -3.12
C GLU A 74 -20.05 -13.14 -3.93
N SER A 75 -20.53 -14.25 -4.50
CA SER A 75 -19.71 -15.15 -5.32
C SER A 75 -19.36 -14.48 -6.64
N GLU A 76 -20.33 -13.84 -7.28
CA GLU A 76 -20.12 -13.06 -8.51
C GLU A 76 -19.10 -11.92 -8.28
N LEU A 77 -19.26 -11.17 -7.18
CA LEU A 77 -18.31 -10.10 -6.84
C LEU A 77 -16.90 -10.64 -6.56
N SER A 78 -16.80 -11.79 -5.89
CA SER A 78 -15.52 -12.43 -5.56
C SER A 78 -14.80 -12.96 -6.80
N GLU A 79 -15.54 -13.61 -7.70
CA GLU A 79 -15.00 -14.08 -8.99
C GLU A 79 -14.46 -12.90 -9.80
N LEU A 80 -15.23 -11.81 -9.89
CA LEU A 80 -14.81 -10.60 -10.58
C LEU A 80 -13.60 -9.92 -9.91
N ALA A 81 -13.53 -9.95 -8.57
CA ALA A 81 -12.37 -9.43 -7.84
C ALA A 81 -11.11 -10.22 -8.17
N VAL A 82 -11.19 -11.55 -8.21
CA VAL A 82 -10.08 -12.43 -8.58
C VAL A 82 -9.68 -12.22 -10.05
N GLU A 83 -10.66 -12.14 -10.96
CA GLU A 83 -10.40 -11.88 -12.38
C GLU A 83 -9.63 -10.56 -12.56
N LYS A 84 -10.11 -9.46 -11.96
CA LYS A 84 -9.43 -8.16 -12.02
C LYS A 84 -8.05 -8.19 -11.38
N LEU A 85 -7.87 -8.94 -10.30
CA LEU A 85 -6.60 -9.06 -9.60
C LEU A 85 -5.57 -9.75 -10.50
N LEU A 86 -5.99 -10.83 -11.17
CA LEU A 86 -5.16 -11.62 -12.07
C LEU A 86 -4.93 -10.95 -13.42
N ALA A 87 -5.81 -10.05 -13.87
CA ALA A 87 -5.61 -9.25 -15.09
C ALA A 87 -4.36 -8.35 -15.04
N GLY A 88 -3.76 -8.14 -13.85
CA GLY A 88 -2.46 -7.50 -13.69
C GLY A 88 -1.25 -8.41 -14.00
N PHE A 89 -1.48 -9.66 -14.38
CA PHE A 89 -0.44 -10.67 -14.63
C PHE A 89 -0.67 -11.38 -15.96
N ALA A 90 0.42 -11.77 -16.61
CA ALA A 90 0.43 -12.47 -17.87
C ALA A 90 0.07 -13.94 -17.62
N ALA A 91 -0.24 -14.67 -18.69
CA ALA A 91 -0.65 -16.06 -18.60
C ALA A 91 0.43 -16.98 -17.99
N ASP A 92 1.69 -16.58 -18.04
CA ASP A 92 2.83 -17.28 -17.41
C ASP A 92 3.08 -16.85 -15.95
N GLY A 93 2.20 -16.00 -15.39
CA GLY A 93 2.31 -15.48 -14.03
C GLY A 93 3.31 -14.33 -13.87
N THR A 94 3.97 -13.90 -14.96
CA THR A 94 4.78 -12.67 -14.91
C THR A 94 3.86 -11.47 -14.74
N PRO A 95 4.22 -10.44 -13.96
CA PRO A 95 3.42 -9.22 -13.89
C PRO A 95 3.29 -8.59 -15.28
N LEU A 96 2.08 -8.18 -15.69
CA LEU A 96 1.85 -7.49 -16.98
C LEU A 96 2.40 -6.05 -17.00
N VAL A 97 3.33 -5.73 -16.11
CA VAL A 97 3.95 -4.42 -16.04
C VAL A 97 5.40 -4.54 -16.49
N GLU A 98 5.59 -4.43 -17.80
CA GLU A 98 6.75 -3.70 -18.30
C GLU A 98 6.52 -2.25 -17.85
N LEU A 99 7.22 -1.81 -16.79
CA LEU A 99 7.18 -0.41 -16.37
C LEU A 99 7.80 0.39 -17.52
N ASP A 100 6.95 0.97 -18.35
CA ASP A 100 7.27 2.19 -19.05
C ASP A 100 7.58 3.20 -17.93
N ARG A 101 8.86 3.28 -17.58
CA ARG A 101 9.35 4.03 -16.41
C ARG A 101 8.71 5.40 -16.49
N PRO A 102 7.88 5.81 -15.51
CA PRO A 102 7.42 7.18 -15.48
C PRO A 102 8.67 8.06 -15.46
N GLN A 103 8.94 8.77 -16.56
CA GLN A 103 9.97 9.80 -16.55
C GLN A 103 9.59 10.72 -15.40
N ALA A 104 10.49 10.85 -14.43
CA ALA A 104 10.33 11.59 -13.19
C ALA A 104 9.41 12.80 -13.42
N ARG A 105 8.13 12.66 -13.07
CA ARG A 105 7.17 13.75 -13.22
C ARG A 105 7.61 14.84 -12.27
N GLU A 106 7.64 16.08 -12.76
CA GLU A 106 7.93 17.24 -11.93
C GLU A 106 7.15 17.18 -10.62
N ARG A 107 7.84 17.39 -9.50
CA ARG A 107 7.27 17.39 -8.15
C ARG A 107 6.08 18.35 -8.13
N ARG A 108 4.86 17.82 -8.11
CA ARG A 108 3.66 18.60 -7.88
C ARG A 108 3.46 18.70 -6.37
N SER A 109 3.24 19.91 -5.87
CA SER A 109 2.72 20.10 -4.53
C SER A 109 1.46 19.23 -4.35
N PRO A 110 1.26 18.60 -3.18
CA PRO A 110 0.04 17.86 -2.92
C PRO A 110 -1.18 18.76 -3.20
N PRO A 111 -2.25 18.24 -3.82
CA PRO A 111 -3.51 18.97 -3.93
C PRO A 111 -4.03 19.35 -2.53
N ASP A 112 -4.92 20.35 -2.47
CA ASP A 112 -5.53 20.90 -1.24
C ASP A 112 -5.73 19.84 -0.14
N GLY A 113 -5.14 20.06 1.04
CA GLY A 113 -5.26 19.15 2.21
C GLY A 113 -4.09 18.18 2.44
N GLY A 114 -3.02 18.28 1.65
CA GLY A 114 -1.75 17.59 1.91
C GLY A 114 -0.60 18.56 2.18
N TRP A 115 0.45 18.07 2.83
CA TRP A 115 1.72 18.77 3.00
C TRP A 115 2.89 17.82 2.71
N GLY A 116 4.02 18.39 2.30
CA GLY A 116 5.23 17.64 1.99
C GLY A 116 6.47 18.44 2.40
N PHE A 117 7.48 17.72 2.83
CA PHE A 117 8.81 18.19 3.19
C PHE A 117 9.84 17.25 2.57
N CYS A 118 10.90 17.82 2.00
CA CYS A 118 12.08 17.09 1.54
C CYS A 118 13.31 17.90 1.94
N ALA A 119 14.30 17.25 2.53
CA ALA A 119 15.57 17.86 2.82
C ALA A 119 16.28 18.29 1.51
N GLU A 120 16.99 19.42 1.53
CA GLU A 120 17.63 19.99 0.34
C GLU A 120 18.65 19.04 -0.30
N ASN A 121 19.30 18.22 0.50
CA ASN A 121 20.31 17.24 0.09
C ASN A 121 19.75 15.85 -0.21
N PHE A 122 18.43 15.66 -0.17
CA PHE A 122 17.81 14.39 -0.48
C PHE A 122 17.54 14.26 -1.98
N ASP A 123 18.26 13.36 -2.65
CA ASP A 123 17.94 12.91 -4.01
C ASP A 123 17.09 11.63 -3.93
N PRO A 124 15.80 11.67 -4.35
CA PRO A 124 14.94 10.50 -4.38
C PRO A 124 15.48 9.34 -5.23
N ARG A 125 16.39 9.60 -6.17
CA ARG A 125 17.03 8.55 -6.98
C ARG A 125 17.94 7.62 -6.16
N GLU A 126 18.38 8.06 -4.98
CA GLU A 126 19.13 7.21 -4.05
C GLU A 126 18.23 6.23 -3.27
N LEU A 127 16.91 6.41 -3.33
CA LEU A 127 15.92 5.52 -2.71
C LEU A 127 15.73 4.28 -3.59
N THR A 128 16.64 3.32 -3.52
CA THR A 128 16.57 2.10 -4.35
C THR A 128 15.80 0.96 -3.69
N ARG A 129 15.85 0.88 -2.36
CA ARG A 129 15.13 -0.11 -1.55
C ARG A 129 14.68 0.51 -0.24
N ILE A 130 13.44 0.29 0.18
CA ILE A 130 12.88 0.89 1.41
C ILE A 130 12.16 -0.16 2.27
N ALA A 131 12.31 -0.08 3.59
CA ALA A 131 11.54 -0.88 4.53
C ALA A 131 10.42 -0.05 5.17
N ILE A 132 9.17 -0.50 5.05
CA ILE A 132 8.03 0.12 5.74
C ILE A 132 7.94 -0.49 7.14
N LEU A 133 8.24 0.30 8.16
CA LEU A 133 8.07 -0.10 9.54
C LEU A 133 6.58 -0.28 9.87
N PRO A 134 6.23 -1.08 10.91
CA PRO A 134 4.86 -1.13 11.41
C PRO A 134 4.36 0.29 11.69
N LEU A 135 3.31 0.70 10.97
CA LEU A 135 2.74 2.03 11.11
C LEU A 135 1.95 2.12 12.42
N GLY A 136 1.97 3.28 13.07
CA GLY A 136 1.02 3.60 14.12
C GLY A 136 -0.40 3.67 13.56
N SER A 137 -1.41 3.39 14.39
CA SER A 137 -2.82 3.64 14.07
C SER A 137 -3.46 4.48 15.17
N ARG A 138 -4.25 5.48 14.77
CA ARG A 138 -5.27 6.11 15.61
C ARG A 138 -6.69 5.89 15.10
N SER A 139 -6.83 5.15 14.00
CA SER A 139 -8.14 4.80 13.46
C SER A 139 -8.87 3.83 14.38
N SER A 140 -10.20 3.85 14.31
CA SER A 140 -11.06 2.84 14.95
C SER A 140 -10.94 1.44 14.32
N ASP A 141 -10.40 1.37 13.10
CA ASP A 141 -10.12 0.10 12.43
C ASP A 141 -8.78 -0.47 12.93
N PRO A 142 -8.80 -1.66 13.58
CA PRO A 142 -7.60 -2.28 14.15
C PRO A 142 -6.58 -2.73 13.08
N ASP A 143 -7.01 -2.94 11.84
CA ASP A 143 -6.18 -3.44 10.75
C ASP A 143 -5.67 -2.32 9.83
N ALA A 144 -6.13 -1.08 10.04
CA ALA A 144 -5.83 0.09 9.21
C ALA A 144 -4.34 0.23 8.86
N SER A 145 -3.45 0.13 9.86
CA SER A 145 -2.00 0.27 9.65
C SER A 145 -1.41 -0.85 8.79
N ALA A 146 -1.85 -2.09 8.97
CA ALA A 146 -1.34 -3.22 8.21
C ALA A 146 -1.82 -3.16 6.75
N VAL A 147 -3.10 -2.86 6.56
CA VAL A 147 -3.71 -2.69 5.24
C VAL A 147 -3.09 -1.52 4.49
N PHE A 148 -2.92 -0.38 5.16
CA PHE A 148 -2.32 0.81 4.56
C PHE A 148 -0.84 0.62 4.22
N ALA A 149 -0.09 -0.15 5.02
CA ALA A 149 1.30 -0.52 4.69
C ALA A 149 1.39 -1.38 3.43
N ASP A 150 0.46 -2.33 3.22
CA ASP A 150 0.39 -3.11 1.98
C ASP A 150 0.07 -2.18 0.77
N MET A 151 -0.85 -1.22 0.93
CA MET A 151 -1.17 -0.21 -0.10
C MET A 151 0.00 0.73 -0.43
N LEU A 152 0.78 1.15 0.57
CA LEU A 152 2.00 1.91 0.36
C LEU A 152 3.04 1.11 -0.41
N GLY A 153 3.21 -0.17 -0.06
CA GLY A 153 4.11 -1.07 -0.77
C GLY A 153 3.74 -1.21 -2.25
N ASP A 154 2.44 -1.32 -2.55
CA ASP A 154 1.91 -1.31 -3.92
C ASP A 154 2.17 0.03 -4.63
N ALA A 155 1.91 1.15 -3.96
CA ALA A 155 2.13 2.48 -4.51
C ALA A 155 3.60 2.74 -4.88
N TRP A 156 4.56 2.38 -4.03
CA TRP A 156 5.99 2.52 -4.33
C TRP A 156 6.43 1.64 -5.50
N TYR A 157 5.95 0.40 -5.56
CA TYR A 157 6.26 -0.52 -6.65
C TYR A 157 5.85 0.08 -8.01
N HIS A 158 4.67 0.68 -8.09
CA HIS A 158 4.16 1.27 -9.34
C HIS A 158 4.72 2.65 -9.69
N ALA A 159 5.12 3.46 -8.70
CA ALA A 159 5.46 4.87 -8.94
C ALA A 159 6.93 5.10 -9.33
N SER A 160 7.89 4.43 -8.67
CA SER A 160 9.32 4.77 -8.77
C SER A 160 10.26 3.59 -9.02
N GLY A 161 9.74 2.36 -9.05
CA GLY A 161 10.58 1.16 -9.14
C GLY A 161 11.45 0.92 -7.90
N VAL A 162 11.14 1.59 -6.80
CA VAL A 162 11.79 1.35 -5.50
C VAL A 162 11.40 -0.04 -5.02
N SER A 163 12.39 -0.86 -4.66
CA SER A 163 12.14 -2.17 -4.09
C SER A 163 11.65 -2.02 -2.65
N VAL A 164 10.43 -2.47 -2.35
CA VAL A 164 9.91 -2.46 -0.98
C VAL A 164 10.29 -3.78 -0.31
N VAL A 165 10.88 -3.70 0.90
CA VAL A 165 11.15 -4.88 1.73
C VAL A 165 9.82 -5.51 2.13
N GLU A 166 9.67 -6.82 1.91
CA GLU A 166 8.45 -7.52 2.28
C GLU A 166 8.24 -7.55 3.80
N SER A 167 7.00 -7.34 4.24
CA SER A 167 6.69 -7.24 5.67
C SER A 167 7.06 -8.50 6.46
N ALA A 168 7.04 -9.67 5.81
CA ALA A 168 7.48 -10.92 6.43
C ALA A 168 9.01 -11.02 6.57
N GLU A 169 9.77 -10.47 5.62
CA GLU A 169 11.23 -10.35 5.70
C GLU A 169 11.61 -9.42 6.86
N LEU A 170 11.01 -8.22 6.89
CA LEU A 170 11.21 -7.25 7.97
C LEU A 170 10.82 -7.83 9.33
N ARG A 171 9.66 -8.48 9.43
CA ARG A 171 9.21 -9.13 10.67
C ARG A 171 10.18 -10.22 11.12
N SER A 172 10.68 -11.03 10.20
CA SER A 172 11.65 -12.09 10.52
C SER A 172 12.95 -11.50 11.06
N ALA A 173 13.44 -10.41 10.47
CA ALA A 173 14.61 -9.68 10.97
C ALA A 173 14.36 -9.15 12.39
N LEU A 174 13.25 -8.45 12.62
CA LEU A 174 12.87 -7.93 13.93
C LEU A 174 12.76 -9.02 15.01
N VAL A 175 12.11 -10.15 14.68
CA VAL A 175 11.97 -11.30 15.59
C VAL A 175 13.34 -11.90 15.90
N SER A 176 14.22 -12.07 14.91
CA SER A 176 15.56 -12.62 15.11
C SER A 176 16.42 -11.77 16.05
N MET A 177 16.22 -10.45 16.01
CA MET A 177 16.86 -9.45 16.86
C MET A 177 16.15 -9.27 18.22
N ARG A 178 15.08 -10.04 18.47
CA ARG A 178 14.24 -9.96 19.68
C ARG A 178 13.63 -8.58 19.92
N VAL A 179 13.39 -7.83 18.84
CA VAL A 179 12.69 -6.54 18.90
C VAL A 179 11.22 -6.81 19.15
N ARG A 180 10.73 -6.36 20.31
CA ARG A 180 9.33 -6.57 20.73
C ARG A 180 8.43 -5.37 20.44
N SER A 181 8.99 -4.17 20.36
CA SER A 181 8.28 -2.94 20.07
C SER A 181 9.14 -2.04 19.20
N MET A 182 8.48 -1.34 18.28
CA MET A 182 9.08 -0.30 17.44
C MET A 182 8.68 1.11 17.91
N GLU A 183 8.13 1.26 19.13
CA GLU A 183 7.77 2.57 19.68
C GLU A 183 9.01 3.42 20.03
N PHE A 184 10.12 2.77 20.36
CA PHE A 184 11.40 3.41 20.66
C PHE A 184 12.50 2.71 19.89
N VAL A 185 12.72 3.18 18.67
CA VAL A 185 13.71 2.60 17.78
C VAL A 185 14.89 3.54 17.73
N ASP A 186 16.01 3.11 18.29
CA ASP A 186 17.27 3.83 18.16
C ASP A 186 17.93 3.55 16.80
N ARG A 187 18.91 4.38 16.46
CA ARG A 187 19.59 4.33 15.17
C ARG A 187 20.40 3.05 15.01
N GLU A 188 21.00 2.58 16.10
CA GLU A 188 21.80 1.37 16.16
C GLU A 188 20.97 0.15 15.76
N LEU A 189 19.76 0.03 16.33
CA LEU A 189 18.83 -1.03 15.99
C LEU A 189 18.39 -0.95 14.52
N LEU A 190 18.06 0.24 14.01
CA LEU A 190 17.70 0.38 12.59
C LEU A 190 18.86 0.07 11.65
N ALA A 191 20.09 0.35 12.07
CA ALA A 191 21.27 0.00 11.29
C ALA A 191 21.48 -1.52 11.27
N GLU A 192 21.17 -2.22 12.36
CA GLU A 192 21.15 -3.69 12.39
C GLU A 192 20.05 -4.27 11.52
N VAL A 193 18.80 -3.82 11.69
CA VAL A 193 17.66 -4.24 10.87
C VAL A 193 17.93 -3.95 9.39
N GLY A 194 18.43 -2.75 9.09
CA GLY A 194 18.74 -2.31 7.73
C GLY A 194 19.79 -3.16 7.06
N ARG A 195 20.86 -3.53 7.79
CA ARG A 195 21.85 -4.51 7.31
C ARG A 195 21.21 -5.88 7.04
N ALA A 196 20.30 -6.33 7.89
CA ALA A 196 19.64 -7.63 7.72
C ALA A 196 18.70 -7.68 6.53
N VAL A 197 17.98 -6.60 6.22
CA VAL A 197 17.02 -6.52 5.09
C VAL A 197 17.57 -5.80 3.84
N GLY A 198 18.84 -5.41 3.88
CA GLY A 198 19.56 -4.81 2.76
C GLY A 198 19.12 -3.38 2.40
N THR A 199 18.70 -2.57 3.37
CA THR A 199 18.35 -1.15 3.13
C THR A 199 18.85 -0.22 4.23
N ARG A 200 19.13 1.05 3.87
CA ARG A 200 19.35 2.15 4.82
C ARG A 200 18.12 3.04 5.02
N TRP A 201 17.08 2.83 4.22
CA TRP A 201 15.91 3.69 4.13
C TRP A 201 14.72 3.05 4.81
N PHE A 202 14.11 3.78 5.72
CA PHE A 202 12.94 3.33 6.46
C PHE A 202 11.79 4.32 6.30
N ALA A 203 10.63 3.79 5.95
CA ALA A 203 9.37 4.52 6.04
C ALA A 203 8.72 4.26 7.39
N LEU A 204 8.32 5.32 8.07
CA LEU A 204 7.59 5.29 9.34
C LEU A 204 6.45 6.29 9.27
N GLY A 205 5.37 6.04 10.01
CA GLY A 205 4.20 6.90 9.91
C GLY A 205 3.04 6.42 10.76
N THR A 206 1.94 7.16 10.64
CA THR A 206 0.70 6.89 11.39
C THR A 206 -0.48 7.01 10.44
N VAL A 207 -1.39 6.04 10.53
CA VAL A 207 -2.74 6.15 9.96
C VAL A 207 -3.62 6.81 11.02
N GLU A 208 -3.95 8.08 10.80
CA GLU A 208 -4.74 8.87 11.75
C GLU A 208 -6.23 8.55 11.60
N ARG A 209 -6.72 8.42 10.36
CA ARG A 209 -8.11 8.03 10.03
C ARG A 209 -8.14 7.01 8.92
N PHE A 210 -9.02 6.02 9.02
CA PHE A 210 -9.22 5.02 7.98
C PHE A 210 -10.68 4.63 7.87
N GLY A 211 -11.35 5.16 6.85
CA GLY A 211 -12.76 4.87 6.56
C GLY A 211 -13.76 5.44 7.55
N GLU A 212 -13.33 6.39 8.38
CA GLU A 212 -14.22 7.12 9.27
C GLU A 212 -15.24 7.91 8.45
N VAL A 213 -16.50 7.83 8.85
CA VAL A 213 -17.58 8.46 8.10
C VAL A 213 -17.76 9.90 8.57
N THR A 214 -17.61 10.82 7.62
CA THR A 214 -17.97 12.22 7.79
C THR A 214 -19.26 12.53 7.05
N PHE A 215 -19.99 13.52 7.55
CA PHE A 215 -21.27 13.95 6.98
C PHE A 215 -21.12 15.32 6.33
N VAL A 216 -21.60 15.44 5.10
CA VAL A 216 -21.80 16.73 4.42
C VAL A 216 -23.24 16.77 3.95
N GLY A 217 -24.06 17.59 4.61
CA GLY A 217 -25.52 17.51 4.46
C GLY A 217 -26.04 16.13 4.87
N ASN A 218 -26.75 15.45 3.97
CA ASN A 218 -27.29 14.11 4.19
C ASN A 218 -26.41 12.99 3.59
N GLN A 219 -25.25 13.32 3.02
CA GLN A 219 -24.35 12.35 2.41
C GLN A 219 -23.24 11.92 3.37
N ARG A 220 -22.84 10.66 3.23
CA ARG A 220 -21.78 10.02 4.03
C ARG A 220 -20.55 9.83 3.16
N PHE A 221 -19.42 10.31 3.63
CA PHE A 221 -18.15 10.18 2.93
C PHE A 221 -17.12 9.51 3.83
N PRO A 222 -16.39 8.49 3.33
CA PRO A 222 -15.24 7.98 4.06
C PRO A 222 -14.16 9.05 4.12
N GLU A 223 -13.36 9.01 5.16
CA GLU A 223 -12.19 9.86 5.35
C GLU A 223 -10.96 9.00 5.62
N VAL A 224 -9.84 9.38 4.99
CA VAL A 224 -8.54 8.76 5.20
C VAL A 224 -7.52 9.87 5.43
N GLU A 225 -6.76 9.73 6.50
CA GLU A 225 -5.70 10.66 6.89
C GLU A 225 -4.49 9.86 7.34
N ALA A 226 -3.33 10.13 6.73
CA ALA A 226 -2.09 9.46 7.08
C ALA A 226 -0.90 10.39 6.95
N THR A 227 0.12 10.11 7.75
CA THR A 227 1.42 10.76 7.70
C THR A 227 2.51 9.73 7.50
N LEU A 228 3.54 10.10 6.75
CA LEU A 228 4.66 9.22 6.42
C LEU A 228 5.96 10.02 6.39
N GLN A 229 7.03 9.41 6.88
CA GLN A 229 8.36 9.97 6.94
C GLN A 229 9.35 8.95 6.39
N ILE A 230 10.37 9.42 5.68
CA ILE A 230 11.51 8.63 5.24
C ILE A 230 12.71 9.01 6.10
N LEU A 231 13.25 8.01 6.79
CA LEU A 231 14.44 8.08 7.61
C LEU A 231 15.62 7.48 6.85
N ASP A 232 16.73 8.23 6.78
CA ASP A 232 18.04 7.69 6.44
C ASP A 232 18.76 7.26 7.71
N VAL A 233 19.01 5.97 7.87
CA VAL A 233 19.71 5.44 9.03
C VAL A 233 21.19 5.83 9.05
N GLN A 234 21.77 6.09 7.87
CA GLN A 234 23.17 6.48 7.76
C GLN A 234 23.40 7.86 8.37
N SER A 235 22.55 8.85 8.08
CA SER A 235 22.61 10.17 8.72
C SER A 235 21.84 10.26 10.04
N GLY A 236 20.86 9.37 10.26
CA GLY A 236 19.92 9.44 11.38
C GLY A 236 18.86 10.53 11.21
N GLN A 237 18.65 11.02 9.98
CA GLN A 237 17.78 12.17 9.69
C GLN A 237 16.53 11.78 8.91
N ILE A 238 15.43 12.48 9.19
CA ILE A 238 14.25 12.46 8.33
C ILE A 238 14.59 13.27 7.08
N VAL A 239 14.68 12.58 5.94
CA VAL A 239 15.04 13.17 4.65
C VAL A 239 13.82 13.61 3.84
N ALA A 240 12.65 13.03 4.13
CA ALA A 240 11.38 13.42 3.55
C ALA A 240 10.23 13.12 4.51
N ALA A 241 9.16 13.91 4.45
CA ALA A 241 7.95 13.70 5.20
C ALA A 241 6.74 14.22 4.42
N ALA A 242 5.60 13.58 4.56
CA ALA A 242 4.36 14.01 3.95
C ALA A 242 3.17 13.65 4.84
N GLY A 243 2.11 14.45 4.73
CA GLY A 243 0.82 14.15 5.32
C GLY A 243 -0.26 14.42 4.30
N VAL A 244 -1.23 13.52 4.19
CA VAL A 244 -2.35 13.63 3.26
C VAL A 244 -3.63 13.31 3.98
N ARG A 245 -4.63 14.17 3.80
CA ARG A 245 -6.00 13.96 4.24
C ARG A 245 -6.94 14.04 3.04
N ARG A 246 -7.77 13.01 2.86
CA ARG A 246 -8.81 12.99 1.82
C ARG A 246 -10.12 12.52 2.42
N ARG A 247 -11.20 13.14 1.93
CA ARG A 247 -12.58 12.71 2.15
C ARG A 247 -13.17 12.28 0.82
N GLY A 248 -14.12 11.34 0.83
CA GLY A 248 -14.67 10.71 -0.37
C GLY A 248 -15.28 11.66 -1.42
N ASP A 249 -15.58 12.92 -1.07
CA ASP A 249 -16.04 13.94 -2.01
C ASP A 249 -14.91 14.70 -2.73
N PHE A 250 -13.63 14.38 -2.47
CA PHE A 250 -12.49 15.13 -3.00
C PHE A 250 -12.44 15.22 -4.53
N SER A 251 -12.99 14.23 -5.23
CA SER A 251 -13.07 14.16 -6.70
C SER A 251 -14.49 14.41 -7.22
N GLN A 252 -15.40 14.90 -6.38
CA GLN A 252 -16.78 15.12 -6.74
C GLN A 252 -16.93 16.38 -7.63
N SER A 253 -17.49 16.19 -8.81
CA SER A 253 -17.89 17.29 -9.71
C SER A 253 -19.15 18.00 -9.20
N LEU A 254 -19.49 19.16 -9.80
CA LEU A 254 -20.71 19.92 -9.51
C LEU A 254 -22.02 19.12 -9.68
N LEU A 255 -22.01 18.03 -10.46
CA LEU A 255 -23.15 17.12 -10.65
C LEU A 255 -23.17 15.94 -9.67
N GLY A 256 -22.27 15.93 -8.68
CA GLY A 256 -22.16 14.86 -7.70
C GLY A 256 -21.44 13.60 -8.20
N LEU A 257 -20.98 13.58 -9.46
CA LEU A 257 -20.23 12.47 -10.06
C LEU A 257 -18.78 12.49 -9.58
N GLY A 258 -18.21 11.31 -9.34
CA GLY A 258 -16.80 11.13 -8.99
C GLY A 258 -16.50 11.01 -7.50
N ALA A 259 -17.51 10.98 -6.62
CA ALA A 259 -17.30 10.70 -5.21
C ALA A 259 -16.80 9.25 -4.99
N VAL A 260 -15.80 9.09 -4.14
CA VAL A 260 -15.27 7.80 -3.68
C VAL A 260 -15.96 7.45 -2.36
N SER A 261 -16.92 6.54 -2.41
CA SER A 261 -17.60 6.06 -1.20
C SER A 261 -16.90 4.87 -0.54
N ASN A 262 -15.88 4.28 -1.18
CA ASN A 262 -15.12 3.15 -0.66
C ASN A 262 -13.89 3.62 0.14
N PRO A 263 -13.78 3.31 1.44
CA PRO A 263 -12.64 3.74 2.25
C PRO A 263 -11.30 3.14 1.79
N HIS A 264 -11.29 1.90 1.29
CA HIS A 264 -10.07 1.25 0.79
C HIS A 264 -9.60 1.86 -0.52
N GLN A 265 -10.53 2.18 -1.43
CA GLN A 265 -10.18 2.89 -2.66
C GLN A 265 -9.61 4.29 -2.35
N LEU A 266 -10.24 5.02 -1.42
CA LEU A 266 -9.75 6.30 -0.94
C LEU A 266 -8.35 6.16 -0.32
N ALA A 267 -8.13 5.13 0.48
CA ALA A 267 -6.83 4.84 1.08
C ALA A 267 -5.74 4.53 0.03
N CYS A 268 -6.06 3.77 -1.03
CA CYS A 268 -5.14 3.57 -2.15
C CYS A 268 -4.77 4.89 -2.83
N HIS A 269 -5.73 5.82 -2.99
CA HIS A 269 -5.44 7.16 -3.50
C HIS A 269 -4.49 7.93 -2.57
N VAL A 270 -4.78 7.96 -1.27
CA VAL A 270 -3.93 8.62 -0.27
C VAL A 270 -2.52 8.03 -0.23
N ALA A 271 -2.38 6.70 -0.30
CA ALA A 271 -1.08 6.02 -0.33
C ALA A 271 -0.24 6.45 -1.56
N ARG A 272 -0.85 6.52 -2.74
CA ARG A 272 -0.17 7.00 -3.96
C ARG A 272 0.25 8.46 -3.85
N GLU A 273 -0.63 9.32 -3.33
CA GLU A 273 -0.31 10.72 -3.11
C GLU A 273 0.86 10.91 -2.12
N LEU A 274 0.90 10.13 -1.04
CA LEU A 274 2.03 10.15 -0.09
C LEU A 274 3.33 9.72 -0.77
N VAL A 275 3.33 8.63 -1.54
CA VAL A 275 4.52 8.15 -2.25
C VAL A 275 5.02 9.21 -3.24
N THR A 276 4.14 9.81 -4.04
CA THR A 276 4.50 10.89 -4.96
C THR A 276 5.05 12.11 -4.21
N ALA A 277 4.45 12.50 -3.09
CA ALA A 277 4.91 13.63 -2.29
C ALA A 277 6.30 13.40 -1.68
N LEU A 278 6.70 12.14 -1.46
CA LEU A 278 8.00 11.74 -0.94
C LEU A 278 9.06 11.53 -2.04
N GLY A 279 8.74 11.86 -3.29
CA GLY A 279 9.64 11.72 -4.43
C GLY A 279 9.67 10.33 -5.06
N GLY A 280 8.68 9.49 -4.75
CA GLY A 280 8.44 8.23 -5.44
C GLY A 280 7.60 8.35 -6.69
#